data_AF-A0A388M315-F1
#
_entry.id   AF-A0A388M315-F1
#
_cell.length_a   1.000
_cell.length_b   1.000
_cell.length_c   1.000
_cell.angle_alpha   90.00
_cell.angle_beta   90.00
_cell.angle_gamma   90.00
#
_symmetry.space_group_name_H-M   'P 1'
#
loop_
_entity.id
_entity.type
_entity.pdbx_description
1 polymer ?
#
loop_
_entity_poly.entity_id
_entity_poly.type
_entity_poly.pdbx_seq_one_letter_code
_entity_poly.pdbx_strand_id
1 'polypeptide(L)'
;MAAVKKMQLEIERTLKKVQEGSDVFQATWEKMNQATEASKKEKYEAELKKDLKKLQRYRDQIRSWLASPDARAWTESLRAARKQIESEMERFKVCERASKIKAFSKEGLVKQVKLDPSEQQKHEAAAFLNRALDSLQLQIDECEANIESIRVSGKAGRKASPQVMELEKTLVKEKEAVVQI
;
A
#
# COMPACT_ATOMS: atom_id res chain seq x y z
N MET A 1 -24.51 43.33 -11.11
CA MET A 1 -23.23 43.72 -10.46
C MET A 1 -23.06 43.18 -9.03
N ALA A 2 -24.06 43.26 -8.14
CA ALA A 2 -23.92 42.77 -6.76
C ALA A 2 -23.63 41.25 -6.63
N ALA A 3 -24.25 40.41 -7.47
CA ALA A 3 -24.03 38.95 -7.48
C ALA A 3 -22.59 38.57 -7.89
N VAL A 4 -22.03 39.24 -8.91
CA VAL A 4 -20.64 39.04 -9.37
C VAL A 4 -19.65 39.44 -8.26
N LYS A 5 -19.87 40.59 -7.61
CA LYS A 5 -19.02 41.05 -6.49
C LYS A 5 -19.09 40.10 -5.30
N LYS A 6 -20.27 39.56 -4.99
CA LYS A 6 -20.46 38.55 -3.93
C LYS A 6 -19.66 37.27 -4.25
N MET A 7 -19.72 36.80 -5.49
CA MET A 7 -18.97 35.62 -5.94
C MET A 7 -17.45 35.84 -5.89
N GLN A 8 -16.96 37.01 -6.29
CA GLN A 8 -15.55 37.36 -6.20
C GLN A 8 -15.03 37.27 -4.75
N LEU A 9 -15.74 37.89 -3.80
CA LEU A 9 -15.39 37.83 -2.38
C LEU A 9 -15.42 36.40 -1.83
N GLU A 10 -16.34 35.56 -2.32
CA GLU A 10 -16.42 34.16 -1.93
C GLU A 10 -15.21 33.36 -2.46
N ILE A 11 -14.83 33.58 -3.72
CA ILE A 11 -13.63 32.98 -4.33
C ILE A 11 -12.38 33.35 -3.54
N GLU A 12 -12.16 34.64 -3.27
CA GLU A 12 -10.99 35.12 -2.51
C GLU A 12 -10.90 34.48 -1.12
N ARG A 13 -12.04 34.42 -0.40
CA ARG A 13 -12.11 33.77 0.92
C ARG A 13 -11.81 32.29 0.85
N THR A 14 -12.33 31.59 -0.16
CA THR A 14 -12.06 30.16 -0.32
C THR A 14 -10.61 29.90 -0.71
N LEU A 15 -10.01 30.69 -1.59
CA LEU A 15 -8.59 30.57 -1.94
C LEU A 15 -7.70 30.78 -0.69
N LYS A 16 -8.01 31.78 0.14
CA LYS A 16 -7.30 31.97 1.42
C LYS A 16 -7.43 30.77 2.35
N LYS A 17 -8.63 30.21 2.48
CA LYS A 17 -8.89 29.01 3.30
C LYS A 17 -8.20 27.76 2.77
N VAL A 18 -8.04 27.64 1.45
CA VAL A 18 -7.26 26.56 0.84
C VAL A 18 -5.80 26.71 1.25
N GLN A 19 -5.22 27.90 1.14
CA GLN A 19 -3.84 28.14 1.54
C GLN A 19 -3.61 27.85 3.03
N GLU A 20 -4.43 28.42 3.91
CA GLU A 20 -4.36 28.16 5.35
C GLU A 20 -4.54 26.67 5.67
N GLY A 21 -5.46 26.00 4.99
CA GLY A 21 -5.70 24.56 5.14
C GLY A 21 -4.51 23.71 4.71
N SER A 22 -3.87 24.07 3.59
CA SER A 22 -2.66 23.44 3.08
C SER A 22 -1.47 23.63 4.02
N ASP A 23 -1.28 24.83 4.56
CA ASP A 23 -0.20 25.12 5.51
C ASP A 23 -0.36 24.30 6.80
N VAL A 24 -1.60 24.21 7.33
CA VAL A 24 -1.91 23.38 8.51
C VAL A 24 -1.72 21.89 8.20
N PHE A 25 -2.13 21.44 7.02
CA PHE A 25 -1.95 20.06 6.58
C PHE A 25 -0.46 19.70 6.51
N GLN A 26 0.36 20.57 5.90
CA GLN A 26 1.81 20.41 5.82
C GLN A 26 2.47 20.39 7.20
N ALA A 27 2.12 21.33 8.08
CA ALA A 27 2.67 21.38 9.44
C ALA A 27 2.32 20.13 10.26
N THR A 28 1.10 19.61 10.12
CA THR A 28 0.67 18.37 10.78
C THR A 28 1.39 17.16 10.20
N TRP A 29 1.62 17.16 8.88
CA TRP A 29 2.38 16.12 8.20
C TRP A 29 3.82 16.05 8.71
N GLU A 30 4.48 17.19 8.85
CA GLU A 30 5.86 17.25 9.37
C GLU A 30 5.93 16.72 10.80
N LYS A 31 4.98 17.09 11.66
CA LYS A 31 4.85 16.55 13.03
C LYS A 31 4.65 15.04 13.05
N MET A 32 3.82 14.50 12.14
CA MET A 32 3.62 13.05 12.00
C MET A 32 4.91 12.32 11.61
N ASN A 33 5.67 12.89 10.66
CA ASN A 33 6.93 12.32 10.20
C ASN A 33 8.03 12.36 11.26
N GLN A 34 8.05 13.38 12.11
CA GLN A 34 8.99 13.51 13.22
C GLN A 34 8.59 12.68 14.45
N ALA A 35 7.31 12.34 14.59
CA ALA A 35 6.84 11.52 15.70
C ALA A 35 7.48 10.13 15.66
N THR A 36 7.98 9.66 16.79
CA THR A 36 8.49 8.29 16.95
C THR A 36 7.46 7.39 17.64
N GLU A 37 6.62 7.97 18.49
CA GLU A 37 5.54 7.28 19.21
C GLU A 37 4.35 6.93 18.30
N ALA A 38 3.89 5.68 18.37
CA ALA A 38 2.78 5.18 17.57
C ALA A 38 1.45 5.94 17.84
N SER A 39 1.14 6.23 19.10
CA SER A 39 -0.08 6.96 19.49
C SER A 39 -0.12 8.38 18.90
N LYS A 40 1.02 9.07 18.86
CA LYS A 40 1.14 10.39 18.23
C LYS A 40 0.98 10.29 16.71
N LYS A 41 1.57 9.27 16.07
CA LYS A 41 1.37 9.04 14.62
C LYS A 41 -0.10 8.83 14.27
N GLU A 42 -0.78 7.95 14.99
CA GLU A 42 -2.22 7.68 14.78
C GLU A 42 -3.07 8.95 14.99
N LYS A 43 -2.75 9.75 16.02
CA LYS A 43 -3.40 11.04 16.25
C LYS A 43 -3.22 11.99 15.06
N TYR A 44 -1.99 12.17 14.59
CA TYR A 44 -1.73 13.07 13.46
C TYR A 44 -2.31 12.55 12.15
N GLU A 45 -2.34 11.23 11.92
CA GLU A 45 -3.05 10.64 10.78
C GLU A 45 -4.54 10.97 10.78
N ALA A 46 -5.19 10.90 11.95
CA ALA A 46 -6.59 11.28 12.09
C ALA A 46 -6.82 12.78 11.85
N GLU A 47 -5.92 13.64 12.33
CA GLU A 47 -5.95 15.08 12.08
C GLU A 47 -5.78 15.39 10.58
N LEU A 48 -4.77 14.80 9.94
CA LEU A 48 -4.54 14.91 8.49
C LEU A 48 -5.75 14.45 7.69
N LYS A 49 -6.39 13.35 8.06
CA LYS A 49 -7.62 12.87 7.41
C LYS A 49 -8.76 13.87 7.51
N LYS A 50 -8.91 14.52 8.67
CA LYS A 50 -9.92 15.56 8.91
C LYS A 50 -9.66 16.80 8.06
N ASP A 51 -8.41 17.25 7.99
CA ASP A 51 -8.04 18.43 7.21
C ASP A 51 -8.12 18.18 5.71
N LEU A 52 -7.75 16.98 5.24
CA LEU A 52 -7.93 16.58 3.85
C LEU A 52 -9.40 16.61 3.42
N LYS A 53 -10.33 16.17 4.30
CA LYS A 53 -11.77 16.26 4.02
C LYS A 53 -12.24 17.72 3.86
N LYS A 54 -11.65 18.68 4.57
CA LYS A 54 -11.99 20.11 4.40
C LYS A 54 -11.47 20.61 3.05
N LEU A 55 -10.23 20.30 2.71
CA LEU A 55 -9.61 20.66 1.42
C LEU A 55 -10.40 20.07 0.25
N GLN A 56 -10.87 18.82 0.34
CA GLN A 56 -11.75 18.20 -0.65
C GLN A 56 -13.04 18.98 -0.89
N ARG A 57 -13.68 19.50 0.17
CA ARG A 57 -14.89 20.34 0.02
C ARG A 57 -14.59 21.63 -0.75
N TYR A 58 -13.45 22.28 -0.46
CA TYR A 58 -13.02 23.45 -1.23
C TYR A 58 -12.70 23.10 -2.68
N ARG A 59 -12.07 21.94 -2.94
CA ARG A 59 -11.83 21.44 -4.31
C ARG A 59 -13.13 21.28 -5.09
N ASP A 60 -14.16 20.71 -4.48
CA ASP A 60 -15.46 20.52 -5.13
C ASP A 60 -16.19 21.85 -5.37
N GLN A 61 -16.08 22.80 -4.43
CA GLN A 61 -16.58 24.18 -4.61
C GLN A 61 -15.85 24.88 -5.77
N ILE A 62 -14.51 24.80 -5.80
CA ILE A 62 -13.68 25.33 -6.89
C ILE A 62 -14.05 24.70 -8.24
N ARG A 63 -14.30 23.39 -8.27
CA ARG A 63 -14.77 22.69 -9.48
C ARG A 63 -16.09 23.28 -10.00
N SER A 64 -17.03 23.59 -9.11
CA SER A 64 -18.30 24.22 -9.50
C SER A 64 -18.10 25.62 -10.09
N TRP A 65 -17.18 26.42 -9.53
CA TRP A 65 -16.86 27.75 -10.06
C TRP A 65 -16.12 27.70 -11.38
N LEU A 66 -15.23 26.72 -11.60
CA LEU A 66 -14.57 26.53 -12.90
C LEU A 66 -15.55 26.21 -14.03
N ALA A 67 -16.74 25.70 -13.72
CA ALA A 67 -17.82 25.50 -14.70
C ALA A 67 -18.69 26.76 -14.91
N SER A 68 -18.54 27.79 -14.05
CA SER A 68 -19.30 29.03 -14.14
C SER A 68 -18.60 30.07 -15.04
N PRO A 69 -19.32 30.69 -16.00
CA PRO A 69 -18.75 31.74 -16.85
C PRO A 69 -18.36 33.01 -16.06
N ASP A 70 -18.96 33.23 -14.88
CA ASP A 70 -18.67 34.39 -14.03
C ASP A 70 -17.32 34.28 -13.31
N ALA A 71 -16.70 33.09 -13.27
CA ALA A 71 -15.40 32.86 -12.66
C ALA A 71 -14.22 33.03 -13.62
N ARG A 72 -14.43 33.45 -14.88
CA ARG A 72 -13.39 33.47 -15.93
C ARG A 72 -12.10 34.17 -15.49
N ALA A 73 -12.21 35.31 -14.80
CA ALA A 73 -11.06 36.09 -14.32
C ALA A 73 -10.21 35.35 -13.26
N TRP A 74 -10.78 34.35 -12.58
CA TRP A 74 -10.13 33.59 -11.50
C TRP A 74 -9.73 32.19 -11.92
N THR A 75 -9.96 31.82 -13.18
CA THR A 75 -9.76 30.45 -13.70
C THR A 75 -8.37 29.91 -13.35
N GLU A 76 -7.34 30.72 -13.50
CA GLU A 76 -5.96 30.29 -13.26
C GLU A 76 -5.71 30.03 -11.76
N SER A 77 -6.08 30.96 -10.89
CA SER A 77 -5.95 30.79 -9.43
C SER A 77 -6.77 29.61 -8.92
N LEU A 78 -7.98 29.42 -9.44
CA LEU A 78 -8.85 28.29 -9.11
C LEU A 78 -8.24 26.95 -9.56
N ARG A 79 -7.65 26.89 -10.76
CA ARG A 79 -6.93 25.68 -11.24
C ARG A 79 -5.71 25.38 -10.39
N ALA A 80 -4.92 26.40 -10.04
CA ALA A 80 -3.75 26.24 -9.19
C ALA A 80 -4.13 25.69 -7.81
N ALA A 81 -5.12 26.30 -7.15
CA ALA A 81 -5.61 25.84 -5.85
C ALA A 81 -6.18 24.41 -5.91
N ARG A 82 -6.94 24.08 -6.96
CA ARG A 82 -7.43 22.71 -7.17
C ARG A 82 -6.29 21.70 -7.30
N LYS A 83 -5.26 22.02 -8.09
CA LYS A 83 -4.09 21.15 -8.29
C LYS A 83 -3.30 20.96 -7.00
N GLN A 84 -3.14 22.01 -6.19
CA GLN A 84 -2.50 21.95 -4.88
C GLN A 84 -3.21 20.94 -3.96
N ILE A 85 -4.55 21.06 -3.84
CA ILE A 85 -5.35 20.13 -3.03
C ILE A 85 -5.22 18.69 -3.55
N GLU A 86 -5.26 18.49 -4.88
CA GLU A 86 -5.12 17.16 -5.48
C GLU A 86 -3.74 16.53 -5.19
N SER A 87 -2.68 17.34 -5.14
CA SER A 87 -1.34 16.88 -4.76
C SER A 87 -1.29 16.43 -3.30
N GLU A 88 -1.90 17.18 -2.39
CA GLU A 88 -2.00 16.81 -0.97
C GLU A 88 -2.82 15.55 -0.76
N MET A 89 -3.90 15.37 -1.53
CA MET A 89 -4.70 14.15 -1.53
C MET A 89 -3.87 12.93 -1.92
N GLU A 90 -3.06 13.03 -2.96
CA GLU A 90 -2.24 11.91 -3.39
C GLU A 90 -1.15 11.57 -2.36
N ARG A 91 -0.51 12.58 -1.78
CA ARG A 91 0.44 12.40 -0.68
C ARG A 91 -0.19 11.70 0.52
N PHE A 92 -1.42 12.08 0.90
CA PHE A 92 -2.14 11.42 1.98
C PHE A 92 -2.48 9.95 1.68
N LYS A 93 -2.89 9.62 0.44
CA LYS A 93 -3.23 8.24 0.06
C LYS A 93 -2.06 7.29 0.25
N VAL A 94 -0.83 7.72 -0.10
CA VAL A 94 0.36 6.89 0.08
C VAL A 94 0.57 6.55 1.55
N CYS A 95 0.43 7.54 2.44
CA CYS A 95 0.52 7.31 3.88
C CYS A 95 -0.62 6.44 4.40
N GLU A 96 -1.87 6.71 4.02
CA GLU A 96 -3.03 5.93 4.49
C GLU A 96 -2.91 4.45 4.07
N ARG A 97 -2.43 4.17 2.85
CA ARG A 97 -2.15 2.79 2.41
C ARG A 97 -1.06 2.14 3.27
N ALA A 98 0.06 2.82 3.49
CA ALA A 98 1.16 2.29 4.29
C ALA A 98 0.73 2.01 5.74
N SER A 99 -0.04 2.92 6.35
CA SER A 99 -0.55 2.77 7.72
C SER A 99 -1.60 1.66 7.81
N LYS A 100 -2.46 1.50 6.80
CA LYS A 100 -3.44 0.43 6.75
C LYS A 100 -2.79 -0.96 6.60
N ILE A 101 -1.76 -1.08 5.75
CA ILE A 101 -0.98 -2.33 5.62
C ILE A 101 -0.31 -2.68 6.96
N LYS A 102 0.35 -1.70 7.61
CA LYS A 102 0.95 -1.89 8.93
C LYS A 102 -0.07 -2.27 10.00
N ALA A 103 -1.27 -1.69 9.96
CA ALA A 103 -2.35 -2.03 10.87
C ALA A 103 -2.82 -3.48 10.69
N PHE A 104 -3.01 -3.95 9.45
CA PHE A 104 -3.35 -5.36 9.19
C PHE A 104 -2.21 -6.31 9.61
N SER A 105 -0.94 -5.96 9.36
CA SER A 105 0.20 -6.75 9.84
C SER A 105 0.31 -6.78 11.37
N LYS A 106 -0.05 -5.70 12.07
CA LYS A 106 0.01 -5.61 13.54
C LYS A 106 -1.21 -6.25 14.21
N GLU A 107 -2.40 -6.11 13.64
CA GLU A 107 -3.62 -6.77 14.11
C GLU A 107 -3.56 -8.29 13.91
N GLY A 108 -2.87 -8.79 12.89
CA GLY A 108 -2.56 -10.21 12.74
C GLY A 108 -1.80 -10.78 13.94
N LEU A 109 -0.79 -10.05 14.43
CA LEU A 109 -0.06 -10.43 15.65
C LEU A 109 -0.92 -10.31 16.92
N VAL A 110 -1.73 -9.25 17.05
CA VAL A 110 -2.58 -9.06 18.24
C VAL A 110 -3.72 -10.08 18.30
N LYS A 111 -4.27 -10.51 17.15
CA LYS A 111 -5.24 -11.60 17.08
C LYS A 111 -4.62 -12.97 17.38
N GLN A 112 -3.37 -13.23 17.00
CA GLN A 112 -2.66 -14.45 17.40
C GLN A 112 -2.63 -14.64 18.92
N VAL A 113 -2.52 -13.55 19.69
CA VAL A 113 -2.52 -13.58 21.17
C VAL A 113 -3.91 -13.86 21.76
N LYS A 114 -5.00 -13.78 20.97
CA LYS A 114 -6.39 -13.96 21.42
C LYS A 114 -7.14 -15.14 20.79
N LEU A 115 -6.46 -15.99 20.02
CA LEU A 115 -7.10 -17.18 19.46
C LEU A 115 -7.43 -18.18 20.58
N ASP A 116 -8.63 -18.77 20.51
CA ASP A 116 -8.99 -19.96 21.27
C ASP A 116 -7.91 -21.03 21.04
N PRO A 117 -7.45 -21.78 22.07
CA PRO A 117 -6.39 -22.79 21.95
C PRO A 117 -6.57 -23.75 20.75
N SER A 118 -7.82 -24.07 20.39
CA SER A 118 -8.10 -24.95 19.23
C SER A 118 -7.82 -24.27 17.88
N GLU A 119 -8.17 -22.99 17.73
CA GLU A 119 -7.91 -22.23 16.50
C GLU A 119 -6.43 -21.82 16.38
N GLN A 120 -5.75 -21.59 17.50
CA GLN A 120 -4.31 -21.36 17.53
C GLN A 120 -3.54 -22.59 17.01
N GLN A 121 -3.92 -23.80 17.43
CA GLN A 121 -3.31 -25.04 16.94
C GLN A 121 -3.53 -25.24 15.44
N LYS A 122 -4.73 -24.94 14.91
CA LYS A 122 -4.98 -25.00 13.46
C LYS A 122 -4.16 -23.98 12.69
N HIS A 123 -4.03 -22.76 13.20
CA HIS A 123 -3.25 -21.72 12.56
C HIS A 123 -1.74 -22.05 12.60
N GLU A 124 -1.24 -22.59 13.70
CA GLU A 124 0.15 -23.03 13.82
C GLU A 124 0.44 -24.22 12.91
N ALA A 125 -0.48 -25.19 12.83
CA ALA A 125 -0.40 -26.28 11.87
C ALA A 125 -0.41 -25.78 10.42
N ALA A 126 -1.32 -24.87 10.07
CA ALA A 126 -1.36 -24.27 8.73
C ALA A 126 -0.09 -23.47 8.41
N ALA A 127 0.46 -22.74 9.38
CA ALA A 127 1.71 -22.01 9.21
C ALA A 127 2.91 -22.97 9.04
N PHE A 128 2.93 -24.09 9.76
CA PHE A 128 3.92 -25.14 9.61
C PHE A 128 3.84 -25.78 8.21
N LEU A 129 2.63 -26.14 7.76
CA LEU A 129 2.42 -26.72 6.43
C LEU A 129 2.85 -25.76 5.31
N ASN A 130 2.51 -24.48 5.40
CA ASN A 130 2.96 -23.49 4.41
C ASN A 130 4.49 -23.33 4.40
N ARG A 131 5.15 -23.30 5.56
CA ARG A 131 6.63 -23.27 5.62
C ARG A 131 7.26 -24.54 5.04
N ALA A 132 6.64 -25.70 5.27
CA ALA A 132 7.09 -26.97 4.71
C ALA A 132 6.92 -26.98 3.19
N LEU A 133 5.80 -26.49 2.67
CA LEU A 133 5.56 -26.31 1.23
C LEU A 133 6.58 -25.36 0.60
N ASP A 134 6.82 -24.20 1.21
CA ASP A 134 7.82 -23.24 0.72
C ASP A 134 9.22 -23.87 0.67
N SER A 135 9.59 -24.65 1.70
CA SER A 135 10.87 -25.35 1.75
C SER A 135 10.99 -26.44 0.69
N LEU A 136 9.92 -27.23 0.47
CA LEU A 136 9.90 -28.28 -0.55
C LEU A 136 9.92 -27.68 -1.96
N GLN A 137 9.22 -26.56 -2.19
CA GLN A 137 9.26 -25.88 -3.48
C GLN A 137 10.66 -25.34 -3.80
N LEU A 138 11.35 -24.79 -2.80
CA LEU A 138 12.74 -24.36 -2.97
C LEU A 138 13.68 -25.54 -3.29
N GLN A 139 13.49 -26.70 -2.63
CA GLN A 139 14.24 -27.92 -2.93
C GLN A 139 13.95 -28.45 -4.34
N ILE A 140 12.69 -28.39 -4.79
CA ILE A 140 12.28 -28.71 -6.15
C ILE A 140 13.01 -27.82 -7.15
N ASP A 141 12.98 -26.49 -6.94
CA ASP A 141 13.62 -25.53 -7.84
C ASP A 141 15.15 -25.73 -7.89
N GLU A 142 15.78 -26.03 -6.74
CA GLU A 142 17.21 -26.36 -6.65
C GLU A 142 17.54 -27.69 -7.36
N CYS A 143 16.73 -28.73 -7.16
CA CYS A 143 16.88 -30.02 -7.84
C CYS A 143 16.72 -29.88 -9.35
N GLU A 144 15.74 -29.11 -9.82
CA GLU A 144 15.52 -28.83 -11.25
C GLU A 144 16.69 -28.06 -11.85
N ALA A 145 17.18 -27.03 -11.15
CA ALA A 145 18.37 -26.28 -11.57
C ALA A 145 19.63 -27.17 -11.63
N ASN A 146 19.81 -28.06 -10.65
CA ASN A 146 20.93 -29.02 -10.62
C ASN A 146 20.85 -30.03 -11.77
N ILE A 147 19.65 -30.58 -12.04
CA ILE A 147 19.43 -31.49 -13.17
C ILE A 147 19.78 -30.79 -14.48
N GLU A 148 19.30 -29.56 -14.69
CA GLU A 148 19.57 -28.81 -15.92
C GLU A 148 21.06 -28.45 -16.04
N SER A 149 21.71 -28.04 -14.95
CA SER A 149 23.16 -27.79 -14.93
C SER A 149 23.97 -29.04 -15.28
N ILE A 150 23.61 -30.23 -14.79
CA ILE A 150 24.28 -31.49 -15.13
C ILE A 150 24.05 -31.85 -16.60
N ARG A 151 22.83 -31.62 -17.12
CA ARG A 151 22.48 -31.86 -18.53
C ARG A 151 23.26 -30.96 -19.49
N VAL A 152 23.49 -29.70 -19.11
CA VAL A 152 24.24 -28.71 -19.91
C VAL A 152 25.77 -28.90 -19.78
N SER A 153 26.26 -29.28 -18.60
CA SER A 153 27.71 -29.49 -18.35
C SER A 153 28.23 -30.84 -18.86
N GLY A 154 27.35 -31.81 -19.11
CA GLY A 154 27.70 -33.14 -19.59
C GLY A 154 28.07 -33.22 -21.08
N LYS A 155 29.36 -33.11 -21.41
CA LYS A 155 29.93 -33.68 -22.64
C LYS A 155 29.92 -35.23 -22.59
N ALA A 156 28.76 -35.86 -22.64
CA ALA A 156 28.64 -37.29 -22.96
C ALA A 156 27.21 -37.60 -23.40
N GLY A 157 27.06 -38.08 -24.63
CA GLY A 157 25.78 -38.35 -25.25
C GLY A 157 24.89 -39.33 -24.48
N ARG A 158 23.60 -38.99 -24.44
CA ARG A 158 22.45 -39.90 -24.57
C ARG A 158 22.23 -40.99 -23.50
N LYS A 159 22.92 -40.98 -22.35
CA LYS A 159 22.50 -41.75 -21.17
C LYS A 159 22.51 -40.85 -19.93
N ALA A 160 21.35 -40.73 -19.27
CA ALA A 160 21.23 -40.04 -17.98
C ALA A 160 22.24 -40.66 -16.99
N SER A 161 23.12 -39.82 -16.42
CA SER A 161 24.09 -40.30 -15.43
C SER A 161 23.33 -40.88 -14.22
N PRO A 162 23.89 -41.87 -13.50
CA PRO A 162 23.26 -42.42 -12.29
C PRO A 162 22.84 -41.35 -11.28
N GLN A 163 23.58 -40.23 -11.22
CA GLN A 163 23.26 -39.08 -10.38
C GLN A 163 22.00 -38.34 -10.85
N VAL A 164 21.79 -38.17 -12.16
CA VAL A 164 20.56 -37.55 -12.70
C VAL A 164 19.35 -38.43 -12.43
N MET A 165 19.47 -39.75 -12.58
CA MET A 165 18.37 -40.67 -12.30
C MET A 165 17.97 -40.67 -10.80
N GLU A 166 18.92 -40.49 -9.89
CA GLU A 166 18.64 -40.41 -8.44
C GLU A 166 18.02 -39.06 -8.05
N LEU A 167 18.47 -37.97 -8.67
CA LEU A 167 17.85 -36.65 -8.49
C LEU A 167 16.42 -36.61 -9.06
N GLU A 168 16.18 -37.23 -10.22
CA GLU A 168 14.83 -37.34 -10.80
C GLU A 168 13.89 -38.14 -9.90
N LYS A 169 14.36 -39.24 -9.28
CA LYS A 169 13.56 -39.98 -8.28
C LYS A 169 13.25 -39.15 -7.04
N THR A 170 14.21 -38.35 -6.57
CA THR A 170 14.03 -37.51 -5.39
C THR A 170 13.04 -36.38 -5.67
N LEU A 171 13.15 -35.75 -6.85
CA LEU A 171 12.23 -34.73 -7.33
C LEU A 171 10.78 -35.24 -7.46
N VAL A 172 10.60 -36.47 -7.95
CA VAL A 172 9.27 -37.09 -8.02
C VAL A 172 8.68 -37.27 -6.62
N LYS A 173 9.46 -37.76 -5.65
CA LYS A 173 9.01 -37.91 -4.27
C LYS A 173 8.68 -36.57 -3.61
N GLU A 174 9.47 -35.53 -3.86
CA GLU A 174 9.22 -34.18 -3.34
C GLU A 174 7.96 -33.57 -3.95
N LYS A 175 7.73 -33.74 -5.27
CA LYS A 175 6.49 -33.33 -5.94
C LYS A 175 5.27 -34.08 -5.44
N GLU A 176 5.38 -35.38 -5.19
CA GLU A 176 4.31 -36.18 -4.59
C GLU A 176 4.01 -35.74 -3.16
N ALA A 177 5.04 -35.41 -2.37
CA ALA A 177 4.87 -34.91 -1.02
C ALA A 177 4.14 -33.56 -0.99
N VAL A 178 4.41 -32.66 -1.94
CA VAL A 178 3.69 -31.37 -2.09
C VAL A 178 2.20 -31.58 -2.40
N VAL A 179 1.83 -32.62 -3.17
CA VAL A 179 0.43 -32.92 -3.52
C VAL A 179 -0.36 -33.52 -2.35
N GLN A 180 0.32 -34.08 -1.35
CA GLN A 180 -0.30 -34.72 -0.17
C GLN A 180 -0.49 -33.79 1.03
N ILE A 181 0.01 -32.54 0.96
CA ILE A 181 -0.19 -31.49 1.97
C ILE A 181 -1.43 -30.65 1.61
#